data_AF-A0AA88XF32-F1
#
_entry.id   AF-A0AA88XF32-F1
#
_cell.length_a   1.000
_cell.length_b   1.000
_cell.length_c   1.000
_cell.angle_alpha   90.00
_cell.angle_beta   90.00
_cell.angle_gamma   90.00
#
_symmetry.space_group_name_H-M   'P 1'
#
loop_
_entity.id
_entity.type
_entity.pdbx_description
1 polymer ?
#
loop_
_entity_poly.entity_id
_entity_poly.type
_entity_poly.pdbx_seq_one_letter_code
_entity_poly.pdbx_strand_id
1 'polypeptide(L)'
;VDELKSPVPAFGHNNRPVARETWSCAWAPDSSYFAWSCGDKIVRLIPWDRINGRLSKRSRQYSGETEESLSSQIENHDAQEEDRSESNRRSVFVIDCKENVWSVAFGSGTSKDYWRHQWRRFEFDTSLVLATGLQTGKIKLWNCVTGNLMLELLDHKDVVRSLNFCPNGNLNLASASCDGTLKLWDLDDDGNMYKTLRPGSKWIFSCRWSHDGKMLVATGANKLVAVYHTNDLSVCRKLQGHNHDVVSCEFSPDSAMLATASFDTRIIIWDPHTGDILKELGHLFPPPRLIFAGGANDHYIRGISFSCDGLQLCSVCDDSYLRVWHLDDVTDPICVAQHNNALCCAFSPNGHRISVG
;
A
#
# COMPACT_ATOMS: atom_id res chain seq x y z
N VAL A 1 -11.87 29.82 -12.58
CA VAL A 1 -11.24 28.77 -13.41
C VAL A 1 -9.81 28.72 -12.94
N ASP A 2 -9.57 28.00 -11.85
CA ASP A 2 -8.26 27.87 -11.25
C ASP A 2 -7.90 26.39 -11.28
N GLU A 3 -6.86 26.08 -12.06
CA GLU A 3 -6.26 24.75 -12.10
C GLU A 3 -5.69 24.41 -10.72
N LEU A 4 -6.22 23.36 -10.09
CA LEU A 4 -5.49 22.65 -9.04
C LEU A 4 -4.18 22.14 -9.64
N LYS A 5 -3.09 22.86 -9.37
CA LYS A 5 -1.73 22.37 -9.60
C LYS A 5 -1.49 21.18 -8.68
N SER A 6 -0.97 20.09 -9.24
CA SER A 6 -0.40 18.98 -8.49
C SER A 6 0.56 19.52 -7.42
N PRO A 7 0.58 18.98 -6.19
CA PRO A 7 1.55 19.40 -5.18
C PRO A 7 2.96 19.29 -5.76
N VAL A 8 3.62 20.45 -5.89
CA VAL A 8 5.03 20.53 -6.28
C VAL A 8 5.84 20.06 -5.07
N PRO A 9 6.82 19.16 -5.24
CA PRO A 9 7.66 18.72 -4.13
C PRO A 9 8.34 19.93 -3.47
N ALA A 10 8.38 19.94 -2.15
CA ALA A 10 8.96 21.04 -1.39
C ALA A 10 10.45 21.19 -1.72
N PHE A 11 10.79 22.23 -2.49
CA PHE A 11 12.17 22.69 -2.61
C PHE A 11 12.63 23.19 -1.23
N GLY A 12 13.45 22.39 -0.54
CA GLY A 12 14.14 22.86 0.66
C GLY A 12 15.17 23.93 0.28
N HIS A 13 15.07 25.11 0.89
CA HIS A 13 16.18 26.05 0.93
C HIS A 13 17.38 25.35 1.60
N ASN A 14 18.52 25.26 0.89
CA ASN A 14 19.85 24.86 1.37
C ASN A 14 20.43 23.50 0.90
N ASN A 15 20.21 23.06 -0.34
CA ASN A 15 21.13 22.13 -1.07
C ASN A 15 21.67 20.92 -0.24
N ARG A 16 20.85 20.35 0.64
CA ARG A 16 21.06 19.06 1.32
C ARG A 16 20.08 18.06 0.72
N PRO A 17 20.42 16.76 0.64
CA PRO A 17 19.61 15.79 -0.08
C PRO A 17 18.17 15.84 0.44
N VAL A 18 17.26 16.12 -0.50
CA VAL A 18 15.82 16.21 -0.27
C VAL A 18 15.37 14.98 0.50
N ALA A 19 14.54 15.16 1.53
CA ALA A 19 13.91 14.06 2.24
C ALA A 19 13.37 13.06 1.21
N ARG A 20 13.89 11.84 1.23
CA ARG A 20 13.52 10.79 0.28
C ARG A 20 12.08 10.38 0.59
N GLU A 21 11.13 10.82 -0.24
CA GLU A 21 9.71 10.48 -0.05
C GLU A 21 9.49 8.98 -0.25
N THR A 22 8.77 8.35 0.69
CA THR A 22 8.32 6.95 0.59
C THR A 22 6.82 6.92 0.38
N TRP A 23 6.40 6.96 -0.89
CA TRP A 23 4.98 7.04 -1.24
C TRP A 23 4.19 5.76 -0.93
N SER A 24 4.86 4.60 -0.89
CA SER A 24 4.22 3.32 -0.66
C SER A 24 5.19 2.31 -0.07
N CYS A 25 4.70 1.54 0.90
CA CYS A 25 5.34 0.36 1.44
C CYS A 25 4.39 -0.83 1.39
N ALA A 26 4.93 -2.04 1.25
CA ALA A 26 4.15 -3.26 1.20
C ALA A 26 4.92 -4.43 1.83
N TRP A 27 4.17 -5.34 2.42
CA TRP A 27 4.66 -6.61 2.92
C TRP A 27 4.30 -7.73 1.96
N ALA A 28 5.21 -8.67 1.76
CA ALA A 28 4.89 -9.91 1.05
C ALA A 28 3.86 -10.72 1.88
N PRO A 29 2.85 -11.35 1.26
CA PRO A 29 1.83 -12.11 1.97
C PRO A 29 2.41 -13.25 2.84
N ASP A 30 3.52 -13.85 2.41
CA ASP A 30 4.24 -14.91 3.12
C ASP A 30 5.24 -14.37 4.16
N SER A 31 5.27 -13.06 4.40
CA SER A 31 6.24 -12.36 5.26
C SER A 31 7.72 -12.55 4.87
N SER A 32 7.99 -13.03 3.65
CA SER A 32 9.37 -13.27 3.19
C SER A 32 10.11 -11.99 2.84
N TYR A 33 9.42 -11.03 2.20
CA TYR A 33 9.98 -9.79 1.74
C TYR A 33 9.22 -8.57 2.27
N PHE A 34 9.94 -7.45 2.36
CA PHE A 34 9.37 -6.12 2.57
C PHE A 34 9.88 -5.20 1.47
N ALA A 35 8.99 -4.39 0.90
CA ALA A 35 9.35 -3.44 -0.16
C ALA A 35 8.79 -2.05 0.10
N TRP A 36 9.52 -1.04 -0.34
CA TRP A 36 9.07 0.35 -0.30
C TRP A 36 9.66 1.18 -1.43
N SER A 37 8.90 2.18 -1.88
CA SER A 37 9.39 3.17 -2.82
C SER A 37 10.31 4.17 -2.12
N CYS A 38 11.33 4.64 -2.81
CA CYS A 38 12.26 5.65 -2.33
C CYS A 38 12.31 6.75 -3.39
N GLY A 39 12.19 8.02 -2.99
CA GLY A 39 12.07 9.22 -3.84
C GLY A 39 13.11 9.43 -4.96
N ASP A 40 14.08 8.54 -5.11
CA ASP A 40 15.09 8.48 -6.16
C ASP A 40 14.73 7.47 -7.28
N LYS A 41 13.43 7.23 -7.56
CA LYS A 41 12.95 6.28 -8.60
C LYS A 41 13.31 4.82 -8.33
N ILE A 42 13.63 4.53 -7.07
CA ILE A 42 14.12 3.23 -6.62
C ILE A 42 13.05 2.54 -5.79
N VAL A 43 12.97 1.23 -5.91
CA VAL A 43 12.28 0.37 -4.95
C VAL A 43 13.31 -0.49 -4.26
N ARG A 44 13.29 -0.49 -2.92
CA ARG A 44 14.09 -1.41 -2.13
C ARG A 44 13.23 -2.61 -1.78
N LEU A 45 13.80 -3.80 -1.94
CA LEU A 45 13.19 -5.08 -1.63
C LEU A 45 14.15 -5.85 -0.72
N ILE A 46 13.75 -6.10 0.52
CA ILE A 46 14.59 -6.75 1.53
C ILE A 46 13.97 -8.08 1.98
N PRO A 47 14.77 -9.14 2.19
CA PRO A 47 14.30 -10.40 2.76
C PRO A 47 14.06 -10.22 4.26
N TRP A 48 12.78 -10.08 4.64
CA TRP A 48 12.39 -9.73 5.99
C TRP A 48 12.54 -10.88 6.99
N ASP A 49 12.28 -12.10 6.55
CA ASP A 49 12.48 -13.32 7.34
C ASP A 49 13.90 -13.38 7.98
N ARG A 50 14.92 -12.99 7.20
CA ARG A 50 16.32 -12.90 7.64
C ARG A 50 16.55 -11.78 8.66
N ILE A 51 15.98 -10.61 8.39
CA ILE A 51 16.20 -9.41 9.21
C ILE A 51 15.48 -9.54 10.55
N ASN A 52 14.26 -10.07 10.56
CA ASN A 52 13.46 -10.23 11.77
C ASN A 52 14.15 -11.16 12.78
N GLY A 53 14.72 -12.28 12.31
CA GLY A 53 15.48 -13.20 13.17
C GLY A 53 16.75 -12.57 13.78
N ARG A 54 17.38 -11.62 13.08
CA ARG A 54 18.52 -10.85 13.60
C ARG A 54 18.06 -9.80 14.64
N LEU A 55 16.97 -9.09 14.36
CA LEU A 55 16.39 -8.11 15.28
C LEU A 55 15.91 -8.75 16.59
N SER A 56 15.29 -9.93 16.53
CA SER A 56 14.84 -10.66 17.73
C SER A 56 15.99 -11.21 18.58
N LYS A 57 17.14 -11.53 17.96
CA LYS A 57 18.36 -11.91 18.69
C LYS A 57 19.02 -10.70 19.34
N ARG A 58 19.06 -9.55 18.65
CA ARG A 58 19.58 -8.29 19.19
C ARG A 58 18.72 -7.70 20.30
N SER A 59 17.38 -7.79 20.23
CA SER A 59 16.50 -7.32 21.31
C SER A 59 16.64 -8.15 22.60
N ARG A 60 17.13 -9.39 22.50
CA ARG A 60 17.50 -10.21 23.68
C ARG A 60 18.89 -9.91 24.25
N GLN A 61 19.75 -9.23 23.48
CA GLN A 61 21.11 -8.88 23.89
C GLN A 61 21.26 -7.44 24.37
N TYR A 62 20.38 -6.52 23.96
CA TYR A 62 20.45 -5.10 24.32
C TYR A 62 19.39 -4.72 25.35
N SER A 63 19.78 -4.78 26.63
CA SER A 63 19.15 -4.05 27.74
C SER A 63 20.05 -2.91 28.22
N GLY A 64 20.69 -2.19 27.30
CA GLY A 64 21.55 -1.04 27.61
C GLY A 64 22.31 -0.54 26.37
N GLU A 65 22.28 0.78 26.18
CA GLU A 65 23.07 1.61 25.23
C GLU A 65 22.43 1.98 23.87
N THR A 66 22.83 3.17 23.41
CA THR A 66 22.07 4.22 22.70
C THR A 66 22.06 4.14 21.16
N GLU A 67 21.05 4.79 20.57
CA GLU A 67 20.51 4.61 19.21
C GLU A 67 21.40 5.07 18.02
N GLU A 68 22.50 5.78 18.23
CA GLU A 68 23.24 6.44 17.13
C GLU A 68 24.26 5.56 16.38
N SER A 69 24.44 4.30 16.77
CA SER A 69 25.37 3.35 16.12
C SER A 69 24.69 2.29 15.22
N LEU A 70 23.35 2.32 15.12
CA LEU A 70 22.56 1.24 14.51
C LEU A 70 22.56 1.19 12.97
N SER A 71 22.80 2.31 12.29
CA SER A 71 22.70 2.41 10.83
C SER A 71 23.97 1.97 10.10
N SER A 72 25.15 2.22 10.67
CA SER A 72 26.45 1.94 10.02
C SER A 72 26.94 0.49 10.19
N GLN A 73 26.34 -0.29 11.09
CA GLN A 73 26.73 -1.69 11.33
C GLN A 73 25.93 -2.71 10.52
N ILE A 74 24.82 -2.31 9.88
CA ILE A 74 24.02 -3.18 9.01
C ILE A 74 24.76 -3.44 7.68
N GLU A 75 25.57 -2.49 7.21
CA GLU A 75 26.31 -2.59 5.95
C GLU A 75 27.69 -3.26 6.09
N ASN A 76 28.33 -3.21 7.27
CA ASN A 76 29.73 -3.62 7.42
C ASN A 76 29.96 -5.10 7.81
N HIS A 77 28.93 -5.83 8.27
CA HIS A 77 29.10 -7.21 8.76
C HIS A 77 28.83 -8.31 7.73
N ASP A 78 28.41 -7.96 6.50
CA ASP A 78 28.25 -8.93 5.41
C ASP A 78 29.61 -9.48 4.88
N ALA A 79 30.74 -8.93 5.33
CA ALA A 79 32.09 -9.34 4.88
C ALA A 79 32.77 -10.43 5.75
N GLN A 80 32.14 -10.96 6.81
CA GLN A 80 32.82 -11.88 7.75
C GLN A 80 32.11 -13.20 8.07
N GLU A 81 30.97 -13.53 7.45
CA GLU A 81 30.34 -14.86 7.58
C GLU A 81 30.20 -15.54 6.19
N GLU A 82 31.35 -15.73 5.53
CA GLU A 82 31.53 -16.65 4.41
C GLU A 82 31.71 -18.07 4.96
N ASP A 83 30.62 -18.75 5.33
CA ASP A 83 30.54 -20.21 5.25
C ASP A 83 29.14 -20.72 5.67
N ARG A 84 28.28 -20.98 4.67
CA ARG A 84 27.32 -22.11 4.55
C ARG A 84 26.20 -21.83 3.53
N SER A 85 26.18 -22.66 2.47
CA SER A 85 25.13 -22.91 1.46
C SER A 85 24.56 -21.70 0.70
N GLU A 86 25.16 -21.38 -0.46
CA GLU A 86 24.79 -20.28 -1.36
C GLU A 86 23.55 -20.50 -2.23
N SER A 87 22.99 -21.72 -2.35
CA SER A 87 22.02 -22.01 -3.41
C SER A 87 20.57 -21.58 -3.13
N ASN A 88 20.25 -21.00 -1.97
CA ASN A 88 18.86 -20.62 -1.64
C ASN A 88 18.74 -19.31 -0.84
N ARG A 89 19.72 -18.41 -0.95
CA ARG A 89 19.72 -17.16 -0.19
C ARG A 89 18.86 -16.11 -0.90
N ARG A 90 17.71 -15.76 -0.31
CA ARG A 90 16.92 -14.59 -0.70
C ARG A 90 17.78 -13.32 -0.54
N SER A 91 17.96 -12.59 -1.65
CA SER A 91 18.85 -11.42 -1.73
C SER A 91 18.13 -10.10 -1.50
N VAL A 92 18.89 -9.08 -1.10
CA VAL A 92 18.43 -7.69 -1.09
C VAL A 92 18.50 -7.15 -2.52
N PHE A 93 17.44 -6.51 -2.97
CA PHE A 93 17.40 -5.87 -4.29
C PHE A 93 17.15 -4.37 -4.17
N VAL A 94 17.90 -3.61 -4.97
CA VAL A 94 17.68 -2.17 -5.21
C VAL A 94 17.29 -2.03 -6.67
N ILE A 95 15.99 -1.88 -6.91
CA ILE A 95 15.40 -1.89 -8.24
C ILE A 95 15.27 -0.45 -8.74
N ASP A 96 15.99 -0.10 -9.80
CA ASP A 96 15.81 1.18 -10.50
C ASP A 96 14.62 1.08 -11.47
N CYS A 97 13.54 1.79 -11.13
CA CYS A 97 12.32 1.82 -11.95
C CYS A 97 12.38 2.85 -13.09
N LYS A 98 13.44 3.69 -13.14
CA LYS A 98 13.68 4.81 -14.07
C LYS A 98 12.71 5.99 -13.95
N GLU A 99 11.64 5.83 -13.18
CA GLU A 99 10.57 6.80 -12.96
C GLU A 99 10.11 6.76 -11.49
N ASN A 100 9.45 7.83 -11.02
CA ASN A 100 9.00 7.90 -9.63
C ASN A 100 7.93 6.83 -9.37
N VAL A 101 8.09 6.11 -8.25
CA VAL A 101 7.23 4.99 -7.86
C VAL A 101 6.25 5.45 -6.78
N TRP A 102 4.97 5.37 -7.09
CA TRP A 102 3.88 5.84 -6.23
C TRP A 102 3.15 4.74 -5.49
N SER A 103 3.20 3.53 -6.02
CA SER A 103 2.56 2.36 -5.42
C SER A 103 3.42 1.12 -5.60
N VAL A 104 3.48 0.29 -4.56
CA VAL A 104 4.08 -1.03 -4.59
C VAL A 104 3.08 -2.05 -4.08
N ALA A 105 3.02 -3.23 -4.70
CA ALA A 105 2.14 -4.31 -4.27
C ALA A 105 2.78 -5.67 -4.54
N PHE A 106 2.58 -6.62 -3.63
CA PHE A 106 2.99 -8.00 -3.83
C PHE A 106 1.84 -8.86 -4.31
N GLY A 107 2.13 -9.75 -5.26
CA GLY A 107 1.25 -10.81 -5.71
C GLY A 107 1.95 -12.16 -5.56
N SER A 108 1.17 -13.20 -5.28
CA SER A 108 1.67 -14.57 -5.30
C SER A 108 0.72 -15.41 -6.13
N GLY A 109 1.25 -16.04 -7.18
CA GLY A 109 0.49 -16.96 -8.01
C GLY A 109 0.57 -18.34 -7.40
N THR A 110 -0.59 -18.95 -7.11
CA THR A 110 -0.59 -20.38 -6.81
C THR A 110 -0.48 -21.15 -8.13
N SER A 111 0.58 -21.93 -8.30
CA SER A 111 0.65 -22.87 -9.42
C SER A 111 -0.54 -23.82 -9.29
N LYS A 112 -1.47 -23.74 -10.23
CA LYS A 112 -2.56 -24.70 -10.33
C LYS A 112 -2.06 -25.88 -11.14
N ASP A 113 -2.05 -27.07 -10.54
CA ASP A 113 -1.83 -28.36 -11.21
C ASP A 113 -2.93 -28.61 -12.25
N TYR A 114 -2.80 -28.02 -13.43
CA TYR A 114 -3.63 -28.35 -14.59
C TYR A 114 -2.75 -28.99 -15.65
N TRP A 115 -2.89 -30.31 -15.79
CA TRP A 115 -2.39 -31.17 -16.87
C TRP A 115 -2.94 -30.82 -18.27
N ARG A 116 -3.27 -29.55 -18.54
CA ARG A 116 -3.72 -29.11 -19.86
C ARG A 116 -2.58 -28.38 -20.54
N HIS A 117 -2.18 -28.91 -21.68
CA HIS A 117 -1.27 -28.32 -22.68
C HIS A 117 -1.81 -26.97 -23.21
N GLN A 118 -1.89 -25.95 -22.37
CA GLN A 118 -2.03 -24.56 -22.78
C GLN A 118 -0.68 -23.90 -22.62
N TRP A 119 -0.17 -23.39 -23.73
CA TRP A 119 1.01 -22.55 -23.76
C TRP A 119 0.73 -21.30 -22.93
N ARG A 120 1.30 -21.22 -21.72
CA ARG A 120 1.34 -19.96 -20.98
C ARG A 120 2.57 -19.18 -21.44
N ARG A 121 2.40 -17.91 -21.77
CA ARG A 121 3.50 -17.04 -22.18
C ARG A 121 4.44 -16.72 -21.01
N PHE A 122 3.89 -16.76 -19.80
CA PHE A 122 4.61 -16.50 -18.55
C PHE A 122 4.39 -17.65 -17.57
N GLU A 123 5.48 -18.32 -17.19
CA GLU A 123 5.47 -19.33 -16.14
C GLU A 123 5.79 -18.63 -14.82
N PHE A 124 4.75 -18.18 -14.12
CA PHE A 124 4.88 -17.76 -12.72
C PHE A 124 4.99 -19.00 -11.85
N ASP A 125 6.16 -19.65 -11.91
CA ASP A 125 6.45 -20.79 -11.04
C ASP A 125 6.50 -20.27 -9.61
N THR A 126 5.39 -20.44 -8.86
CA THR A 126 5.21 -20.18 -7.41
C THR A 126 5.80 -18.86 -6.88
N SER A 127 6.14 -17.93 -7.76
CA SER A 127 7.11 -16.89 -7.50
C SER A 127 6.40 -15.64 -7.05
N LEU A 128 6.86 -15.09 -5.94
CA LEU A 128 6.42 -13.80 -5.45
C LEU A 128 6.74 -12.74 -6.51
N VAL A 129 5.71 -12.01 -6.93
CA VAL A 129 5.80 -10.92 -7.90
C VAL A 129 5.63 -9.59 -7.18
N LEU A 130 6.45 -8.61 -7.54
CA LEU A 130 6.32 -7.23 -7.08
C LEU A 130 5.81 -6.37 -8.24
N ALA A 131 4.71 -5.68 -8.04
CA ALA A 131 4.19 -4.67 -8.96
C ALA A 131 4.57 -3.26 -8.47
N THR A 132 5.03 -2.42 -9.39
CA THR A 132 5.38 -1.02 -9.12
C THR A 132 4.62 -0.10 -10.06
N GLY A 133 3.85 0.83 -9.51
CA GLY A 133 3.07 1.82 -10.27
C GLY A 133 3.84 3.14 -10.40
N LEU A 134 3.97 3.60 -11.64
CA LEU A 134 4.86 4.71 -12.01
C LEU A 134 4.11 6.02 -12.28
N GLN A 135 4.86 7.12 -12.27
CA GLN A 135 4.37 8.47 -12.60
C GLN A 135 3.72 8.56 -13.98
N THR A 136 4.20 7.84 -14.98
CA THR A 136 3.69 7.96 -16.36
C THR A 136 2.48 7.08 -16.67
N GLY A 137 1.96 6.33 -15.70
CA GLY A 137 0.89 5.35 -15.90
C GLY A 137 1.38 3.92 -16.16
N LYS A 138 2.68 3.73 -16.35
CA LYS A 138 3.25 2.39 -16.53
C LYS A 138 3.21 1.60 -15.24
N ILE A 139 3.00 0.29 -15.35
CA ILE A 139 3.14 -0.65 -14.24
C ILE A 139 4.23 -1.65 -14.63
N LYS A 140 5.21 -1.86 -13.76
CA LYS A 140 6.26 -2.86 -13.97
C LYS A 140 6.09 -3.99 -12.97
N LEU A 141 6.26 -5.22 -13.46
CA LEU A 141 6.24 -6.45 -12.68
C LEU A 141 7.64 -7.03 -12.58
N TRP A 142 8.06 -7.33 -11.36
CA TRP A 142 9.39 -7.81 -11.04
C TRP A 142 9.30 -9.17 -10.36
N ASN A 143 10.22 -10.07 -10.71
CA ASN A 143 10.38 -11.32 -10.00
C ASN A 143 11.15 -11.05 -8.70
N CYS A 144 10.57 -11.35 -7.54
CA CYS A 144 11.22 -11.05 -6.25
C CYS A 144 12.43 -11.93 -5.94
N VAL A 145 12.53 -13.10 -6.58
CA VAL A 145 13.64 -14.06 -6.38
C VAL A 145 14.84 -13.66 -7.22
N THR A 146 14.64 -13.25 -8.48
CA THR A 146 15.73 -12.90 -9.40
C THR A 146 16.00 -11.40 -9.48
N GLY A 147 15.06 -10.56 -9.06
CA GLY A 147 15.12 -9.10 -9.22
C GLY A 147 14.90 -8.61 -10.65
N ASN A 148 14.61 -9.51 -11.59
CA ASN A 148 14.46 -9.18 -13.00
C ASN A 148 13.07 -8.61 -13.32
N LEU A 149 13.03 -7.67 -14.26
CA LEU A 149 11.79 -7.20 -14.88
C LEU A 149 11.15 -8.33 -15.68
N MET A 150 9.91 -8.66 -15.37
CA MET A 150 9.14 -9.69 -16.05
C MET A 150 8.25 -9.11 -17.15
N LEU A 151 7.50 -8.05 -16.82
CA LEU A 151 6.49 -7.49 -17.69
C LEU A 151 6.30 -5.99 -17.42
N GLU A 152 5.92 -5.26 -18.46
CA GLU A 152 5.51 -3.87 -18.38
C GLU A 152 4.08 -3.73 -18.94
N LEU A 153 3.17 -3.22 -18.12
CA LEU A 153 1.78 -2.98 -18.49
C LEU A 153 1.62 -1.52 -18.90
N LEU A 154 1.09 -1.30 -20.10
CA LEU A 154 1.02 0.00 -20.76
C LEU A 154 -0.44 0.29 -21.14
N ASP A 155 -1.14 1.09 -20.34
CA ASP A 155 -2.47 1.60 -20.74
C ASP A 155 -2.95 2.83 -19.95
N HIS A 156 -2.56 2.97 -18.68
CA HIS A 156 -2.87 4.20 -17.93
C HIS A 156 -2.16 5.40 -18.53
N LYS A 157 -2.82 6.55 -18.48
CA LYS A 157 -2.34 7.81 -19.09
C LYS A 157 -1.73 8.79 -18.09
N ASP A 158 -1.80 8.46 -16.81
CA ASP A 158 -1.37 9.30 -15.71
C ASP A 158 -0.95 8.41 -14.51
N VAL A 159 -0.40 9.02 -13.46
CA VAL A 159 0.17 8.37 -12.27
C VAL A 159 -0.68 7.20 -11.76
N VAL A 160 -0.06 6.05 -11.55
CA VAL A 160 -0.70 4.89 -10.89
C VAL A 160 -0.54 5.03 -9.38
N ARG A 161 -1.61 5.45 -8.70
CA ARG A 161 -1.59 5.76 -7.27
C ARG A 161 -1.77 4.56 -6.35
N SER A 162 -2.42 3.50 -6.82
CA SER A 162 -2.60 2.29 -6.03
C SER A 162 -2.62 1.05 -6.89
N LEU A 163 -2.09 -0.04 -6.33
CA LEU A 163 -2.00 -1.36 -6.91
C LEU A 163 -2.43 -2.37 -5.86
N ASN A 164 -3.24 -3.35 -6.25
CA ASN A 164 -3.61 -4.42 -5.36
C ASN A 164 -3.90 -5.72 -6.11
N PHE A 165 -3.27 -6.80 -5.67
CA PHE A 165 -3.52 -8.13 -6.19
C PHE A 165 -4.76 -8.74 -5.53
N CYS A 166 -5.51 -9.50 -6.31
CA CYS A 166 -6.62 -10.29 -5.80
C CYS A 166 -6.07 -11.44 -4.92
N PRO A 167 -6.65 -11.69 -3.74
CA PRO A 167 -6.18 -12.73 -2.82
C PRO A 167 -6.64 -14.14 -3.21
N ASN A 168 -7.35 -14.30 -4.34
CA ASN A 168 -7.94 -15.57 -4.79
C ASN A 168 -6.93 -16.58 -5.38
N GLY A 169 -5.64 -16.28 -5.34
CA GLY A 169 -4.57 -17.13 -5.87
C GLY A 169 -4.38 -17.04 -7.39
N ASN A 170 -5.26 -16.34 -8.11
CA ASN A 170 -5.02 -15.93 -9.48
C ASN A 170 -4.22 -14.61 -9.45
N LEU A 171 -3.28 -14.42 -10.37
CA LEU A 171 -2.51 -13.17 -10.47
C LEU A 171 -3.33 -12.04 -11.13
N ASN A 172 -4.51 -11.76 -10.58
CA ASN A 172 -5.34 -10.63 -10.99
C ASN A 172 -4.88 -9.36 -10.25
N LEU A 173 -4.58 -8.32 -11.01
CA LEU A 173 -4.14 -7.03 -10.47
C LEU A 173 -5.21 -5.96 -10.72
N ALA A 174 -5.54 -5.18 -9.69
CA ALA A 174 -6.26 -3.92 -9.85
C ALA A 174 -5.29 -2.73 -9.76
N SER A 175 -5.46 -1.75 -10.64
CA SER A 175 -4.68 -0.52 -10.66
C SER A 175 -5.56 0.71 -10.73
N ALA A 176 -5.34 1.65 -9.80
CA ALA A 176 -6.02 2.93 -9.75
C ALA A 176 -5.08 4.06 -10.20
N SER A 177 -5.58 4.96 -11.04
CA SER A 177 -4.80 6.05 -11.62
C SER A 177 -5.47 7.42 -11.52
N CYS A 178 -4.64 8.45 -11.57
CA CYS A 178 -5.03 9.84 -11.78
C CYS A 178 -5.61 10.10 -13.18
N ASP A 179 -5.68 9.11 -14.07
CA ASP A 179 -6.41 9.22 -15.34
C ASP A 179 -7.94 9.04 -15.20
N GLY A 180 -8.42 8.83 -13.96
CA GLY A 180 -9.83 8.63 -13.63
C GLY A 180 -10.33 7.22 -13.94
N THR A 181 -9.43 6.27 -14.18
CA THR A 181 -9.77 4.88 -14.49
C THR A 181 -9.19 3.89 -13.49
N LEU A 182 -9.94 2.82 -13.28
CA LEU A 182 -9.54 1.64 -12.54
C LEU A 182 -9.40 0.50 -13.54
N LYS A 183 -8.21 -0.07 -13.69
CA LYS A 183 -7.95 -1.13 -14.67
C LYS A 183 -7.69 -2.45 -13.97
N LEU A 184 -8.18 -3.52 -14.58
CA LEU A 184 -7.98 -4.87 -14.11
C LEU A 184 -7.18 -5.67 -15.14
N TRP A 185 -6.16 -6.35 -14.65
CA TRP A 185 -5.18 -7.09 -15.43
C TRP A 185 -5.20 -8.54 -15.00
N ASP A 186 -5.21 -9.43 -15.98
CA ASP A 186 -5.03 -10.86 -15.77
C ASP A 186 -3.59 -11.20 -16.14
N LEU A 187 -2.80 -11.52 -15.12
CA LEU A 187 -1.39 -11.86 -15.29
C LEU A 187 -1.16 -13.36 -15.36
N ASP A 188 -2.18 -14.22 -15.19
CA ASP A 188 -1.99 -15.68 -15.28
C ASP A 188 -1.78 -16.15 -16.73
N ASP A 189 -2.24 -15.37 -17.72
CA ASP A 189 -2.20 -15.72 -19.15
C ASP A 189 -1.17 -14.88 -19.92
N ASP A 190 -1.55 -13.64 -20.28
CA ASP A 190 -0.78 -12.74 -21.16
C ASP A 190 -0.41 -11.39 -20.52
N GLY A 191 -0.89 -11.12 -19.29
CA GLY A 191 -0.82 -9.79 -18.71
C GLY A 191 -1.80 -8.79 -19.33
N ASN A 192 -2.83 -9.28 -20.02
CA ASN A 192 -3.78 -8.45 -20.73
C ASN A 192 -4.71 -7.73 -19.75
N MET A 193 -5.02 -6.47 -20.05
CA MET A 193 -6.11 -5.76 -19.40
C MET A 193 -7.45 -6.35 -19.88
N TYR A 194 -8.23 -6.91 -18.96
CA TYR A 194 -9.55 -7.48 -19.30
C TYR A 194 -10.71 -6.53 -18.99
N LYS A 195 -10.49 -5.52 -18.14
CA LYS A 195 -11.51 -4.51 -17.84
C LYS A 195 -10.92 -3.13 -17.54
N THR A 196 -11.60 -2.10 -18.05
CA THR A 196 -11.50 -0.72 -17.55
C THR A 196 -12.81 -0.30 -16.91
N LEU A 197 -12.74 0.14 -15.65
CA LEU A 197 -13.84 0.71 -14.88
C LEU A 197 -13.66 2.23 -14.79
N ARG A 198 -14.78 2.95 -14.90
CA ARG A 198 -14.84 4.42 -14.83
C ARG A 198 -15.83 4.82 -13.74
N PRO A 199 -15.38 4.92 -12.47
CA PRO A 199 -16.28 5.26 -11.36
C PRO A 199 -16.90 6.67 -11.45
N GLY A 200 -16.37 7.52 -12.34
CA GLY A 200 -16.86 8.88 -12.58
C GLY A 200 -16.12 9.98 -11.80
N SER A 201 -14.95 9.66 -11.23
CA SER A 201 -14.05 10.65 -10.64
C SER A 201 -12.88 10.97 -11.56
N LYS A 202 -12.36 12.20 -11.45
CA LYS A 202 -11.18 12.65 -12.19
C LYS A 202 -9.92 11.92 -11.73
N TRP A 203 -9.78 11.67 -10.43
CA TRP A 203 -8.62 11.02 -9.83
C TRP A 203 -9.08 9.85 -8.96
N ILE A 204 -8.50 8.67 -9.19
CA ILE A 204 -8.69 7.51 -8.33
C ILE A 204 -7.39 7.33 -7.53
N PHE A 205 -7.49 7.42 -6.21
CA PHE A 205 -6.34 7.42 -5.31
C PHE A 205 -6.02 6.02 -4.79
N SER A 206 -7.05 5.22 -4.47
CA SER A 206 -6.85 3.87 -3.94
C SER A 206 -7.81 2.86 -4.51
N CYS A 207 -7.36 1.60 -4.56
CA CYS A 207 -8.19 0.45 -4.84
C CYS A 207 -7.78 -0.74 -3.99
N ARG A 208 -8.76 -1.53 -3.55
CA ARG A 208 -8.53 -2.74 -2.75
C ARG A 208 -9.54 -3.83 -3.08
N TRP A 209 -9.05 -5.05 -3.27
CA TRP A 209 -9.89 -6.25 -3.28
C TRP A 209 -10.26 -6.62 -1.85
N SER A 210 -11.45 -7.18 -1.65
CA SER A 210 -11.77 -7.87 -0.41
C SER A 210 -10.91 -9.12 -0.27
N HIS A 211 -10.60 -9.52 0.98
CA HIS A 211 -9.82 -10.72 1.27
C HIS A 211 -10.49 -12.01 0.78
N ASP A 212 -11.82 -12.01 0.65
CA ASP A 212 -12.57 -13.12 0.05
C ASP A 212 -12.67 -13.06 -1.49
N GLY A 213 -12.14 -12.00 -2.11
CA GLY A 213 -12.10 -11.81 -3.57
C GLY A 213 -13.44 -11.49 -4.23
N LYS A 214 -14.52 -11.26 -3.46
CA LYS A 214 -15.88 -11.00 -3.99
C LYS A 214 -16.18 -9.54 -4.26
N MET A 215 -15.45 -8.62 -3.63
CA MET A 215 -15.62 -7.18 -3.77
C MET A 215 -14.33 -6.49 -4.21
N LEU A 216 -14.50 -5.39 -4.92
CA LEU A 216 -13.44 -4.44 -5.25
C LEU A 216 -13.91 -3.04 -4.89
N VAL A 217 -13.08 -2.27 -4.21
CA VAL A 217 -13.37 -0.87 -3.87
C VAL A 217 -12.43 0.04 -4.64
N ALA A 218 -12.97 1.17 -5.08
CA ALA A 218 -12.21 2.29 -5.60
C ALA A 218 -12.57 3.56 -4.85
N THR A 219 -11.55 4.29 -4.40
CA THR A 219 -11.70 5.60 -3.76
C THR A 219 -10.96 6.68 -4.54
N GLY A 220 -11.48 7.90 -4.51
CA GLY A 220 -10.92 8.97 -5.30
C GLY A 220 -11.42 10.36 -4.95
N ALA A 221 -11.11 11.30 -5.84
CA ALA A 221 -11.56 12.68 -5.74
C ALA A 221 -13.09 12.78 -5.82
N ASN A 222 -13.64 13.92 -5.42
CA ASN A 222 -15.09 14.17 -5.35
C ASN A 222 -15.82 13.18 -4.43
N LYS A 223 -15.19 12.82 -3.30
CA LYS A 223 -15.78 11.96 -2.26
C LYS A 223 -16.14 10.55 -2.77
N LEU A 224 -15.44 10.09 -3.82
CA LEU A 224 -15.76 8.82 -4.45
C LEU A 224 -15.41 7.66 -3.51
N VAL A 225 -16.40 6.83 -3.21
CA VAL A 225 -16.22 5.46 -2.70
C VAL A 225 -17.17 4.55 -3.47
N ALA A 226 -16.64 3.80 -4.43
CA ALA A 226 -17.41 2.88 -5.26
C ALA A 226 -17.04 1.43 -4.94
N VAL A 227 -18.05 0.62 -4.62
CA VAL A 227 -17.93 -0.82 -4.34
C VAL A 227 -18.46 -1.58 -5.55
N TYR A 228 -17.68 -2.54 -6.03
CA TYR A 228 -17.97 -3.38 -7.18
C TYR A 228 -18.09 -4.83 -6.77
N HIS A 229 -19.00 -5.56 -7.40
CA HIS A 229 -19.00 -7.02 -7.33
C HIS A 229 -17.97 -7.55 -8.33
N THR A 230 -17.17 -8.54 -7.95
CA THR A 230 -16.03 -8.97 -8.78
C THR A 230 -16.45 -9.86 -9.95
N ASN A 231 -17.50 -10.66 -9.80
CA ASN A 231 -18.02 -11.53 -10.86
C ASN A 231 -18.47 -10.78 -12.14
N ASP A 232 -19.20 -9.67 -12.01
CA ASP A 232 -19.77 -8.92 -13.14
C ASP A 232 -19.14 -7.53 -13.32
N LEU A 233 -18.36 -7.09 -12.32
CA LEU A 233 -17.77 -5.76 -12.23
C LEU A 233 -18.82 -4.65 -12.30
N SER A 234 -20.02 -4.94 -11.82
CA SER A 234 -21.09 -3.96 -11.68
C SER A 234 -20.91 -3.17 -10.38
N VAL A 235 -21.38 -1.93 -10.38
CA VAL A 235 -21.36 -1.09 -9.18
C VAL A 235 -22.41 -1.66 -8.23
N CYS A 236 -21.96 -2.24 -7.12
CA CYS A 236 -22.83 -2.61 -6.01
C CYS A 236 -23.38 -1.36 -5.33
N ARG A 237 -22.47 -0.46 -4.93
CA ARG A 237 -22.79 0.67 -4.06
C ARG A 237 -21.88 1.86 -4.33
N LYS A 238 -22.40 3.04 -4.01
CA LYS A 238 -21.62 4.27 -3.85
C LYS A 238 -21.82 4.74 -2.41
N LEU A 239 -20.77 4.64 -1.60
CA LEU A 239 -20.84 5.01 -0.18
C LEU A 239 -20.69 6.52 -0.05
N GLN A 240 -21.59 7.15 0.71
CA GLN A 240 -21.64 8.60 0.89
C GLN A 240 -21.57 8.93 2.38
N GLY A 241 -20.65 9.83 2.75
CA GLY A 241 -20.46 10.27 4.13
C GLY A 241 -19.23 11.18 4.29
N HIS A 242 -18.19 10.92 3.51
CA HIS A 242 -17.02 11.80 3.47
C HIS A 242 -17.33 13.20 2.93
N ASN A 243 -16.66 14.19 3.51
CA ASN A 243 -16.80 15.60 3.17
C ASN A 243 -15.72 16.11 2.22
N HIS A 244 -14.69 15.30 1.95
CA HIS A 244 -13.61 15.59 1.01
C HIS A 244 -13.21 14.33 0.22
N ASP A 245 -12.23 14.47 -0.67
CA ASP A 245 -11.55 13.41 -1.40
C ASP A 245 -11.11 12.25 -0.49
N VAL A 246 -11.40 11.03 -0.96
CA VAL A 246 -11.10 9.80 -0.23
C VAL A 246 -9.85 9.18 -0.82
N VAL A 247 -8.78 9.13 -0.03
CA VAL A 247 -7.44 8.86 -0.53
C VAL A 247 -6.92 7.47 -0.23
N SER A 248 -7.47 6.80 0.77
CA SER A 248 -7.10 5.43 1.09
C SER A 248 -8.31 4.59 1.49
N CYS A 249 -8.23 3.29 1.23
CA CYS A 249 -9.22 2.31 1.59
C CYS A 249 -8.54 0.97 1.89
N GLU A 250 -9.09 0.22 2.84
CA GLU A 250 -8.70 -1.17 3.08
C GLU A 250 -9.89 -1.97 3.64
N PHE A 251 -9.98 -3.25 3.25
CA PHE A 251 -10.92 -4.19 3.85
C PHE A 251 -10.33 -4.81 5.11
N SER A 252 -11.17 -5.09 6.10
CA SER A 252 -10.77 -5.96 7.21
C SER A 252 -10.33 -7.34 6.69
N PRO A 253 -9.48 -8.07 7.42
CA PRO A 253 -9.01 -9.40 7.02
C PRO A 253 -10.12 -10.42 6.76
N ASP A 254 -11.25 -10.29 7.45
CA ASP A 254 -12.46 -11.11 7.27
C ASP A 254 -13.40 -10.62 6.15
N SER A 255 -13.08 -9.49 5.50
CA SER A 255 -13.90 -8.80 4.49
C SER A 255 -15.26 -8.28 4.99
N ALA A 256 -15.52 -8.29 6.30
CA ALA A 256 -16.78 -7.83 6.87
C ALA A 256 -16.88 -6.31 6.97
N MET A 257 -15.74 -5.61 7.03
CA MET A 257 -15.68 -4.16 7.18
C MET A 257 -14.83 -3.54 6.07
N LEU A 258 -15.17 -2.31 5.70
CA LEU A 258 -14.36 -1.46 4.83
C LEU A 258 -13.98 -0.19 5.59
N ALA A 259 -12.70 0.12 5.69
CA ALA A 259 -12.24 1.40 6.19
C ALA A 259 -11.93 2.32 5.00
N THR A 260 -12.36 3.58 5.08
CA THR A 260 -11.99 4.63 4.12
C THR A 260 -11.46 5.84 4.85
N ALA A 261 -10.41 6.43 4.30
CA ALA A 261 -9.74 7.61 4.86
C ALA A 261 -9.79 8.78 3.89
N SER A 262 -10.06 9.96 4.44
CA SER A 262 -10.34 11.16 3.66
C SER A 262 -9.53 12.36 4.14
N PHE A 263 -9.41 13.32 3.25
CA PHE A 263 -8.87 14.65 3.53
C PHE A 263 -9.75 15.49 4.46
N ASP A 264 -10.96 15.02 4.80
CA ASP A 264 -11.81 15.60 5.85
C ASP A 264 -11.39 15.25 7.28
N THR A 265 -10.21 14.63 7.45
CA THR A 265 -9.63 14.18 8.73
C THR A 265 -10.39 13.05 9.41
N ARG A 266 -11.32 12.40 8.70
CA ARG A 266 -12.09 11.26 9.19
C ARG A 266 -11.68 9.96 8.51
N ILE A 267 -11.77 8.90 9.31
CA ILE A 267 -11.84 7.53 8.84
C ILE A 267 -13.26 7.07 9.08
N ILE A 268 -13.91 6.53 8.06
CA ILE A 268 -15.23 5.93 8.19
C ILE A 268 -15.09 4.42 7.99
N ILE A 269 -15.67 3.65 8.92
CA ILE A 269 -15.78 2.21 8.84
C ILE A 269 -17.20 1.87 8.40
N TRP A 270 -17.30 1.08 7.33
CA TRP A 270 -18.56 0.73 6.68
C TRP A 270 -18.79 -0.76 6.75
N ASP A 271 -20.06 -1.15 6.73
CA ASP A 271 -20.47 -2.45 6.23
C ASP A 271 -20.52 -2.38 4.69
N PRO A 272 -19.64 -3.09 3.95
CA PRO A 272 -19.62 -3.03 2.49
C PRO A 272 -20.84 -3.71 1.85
N HIS A 273 -21.53 -4.59 2.58
CA HIS A 273 -22.71 -5.34 2.12
C HIS A 273 -24.00 -4.57 2.29
N THR A 274 -24.15 -3.74 3.32
CA THR A 274 -25.35 -2.88 3.47
C THR A 274 -25.08 -1.47 2.95
N GLY A 275 -23.87 -0.96 3.15
CA GLY A 275 -23.47 0.42 2.93
C GLY A 275 -23.65 1.31 4.16
N ASP A 276 -23.94 0.73 5.33
CA ASP A 276 -24.14 1.46 6.57
C ASP A 276 -22.81 1.90 7.18
N ILE A 277 -22.82 3.05 7.83
CA ILE A 277 -21.70 3.54 8.63
C ILE A 277 -21.72 2.80 9.97
N LEU A 278 -20.68 2.01 10.22
CA LEU A 278 -20.48 1.29 11.48
C LEU A 278 -19.80 2.17 12.51
N LYS A 279 -18.80 2.96 12.09
CA LYS A 279 -18.01 3.80 13.00
C LYS A 279 -17.37 4.97 12.26
N GLU A 280 -17.20 6.09 12.96
CA GLU A 280 -16.39 7.22 12.50
C GLU A 280 -15.26 7.48 13.49
N LEU A 281 -14.03 7.61 12.99
CA LEU A 281 -12.83 7.97 13.76
C LEU A 281 -12.31 9.30 13.24
N GLY A 282 -11.98 10.23 14.15
CA GLY A 282 -11.53 11.58 13.78
C GLY A 282 -10.12 11.86 14.26
N HIS A 283 -9.27 12.39 13.40
CA HIS A 283 -7.94 12.91 13.76
C HIS A 283 -8.04 14.32 14.38
N LEU A 284 -8.87 14.46 15.42
CA LEU A 284 -9.20 15.75 16.03
C LEU A 284 -8.31 16.12 17.23
N PHE A 285 -7.15 15.48 17.40
CA PHE A 285 -6.28 15.72 18.55
C PHE A 285 -4.87 16.22 18.17
N PRO A 286 -4.42 17.36 18.75
CA PRO A 286 -5.11 18.17 19.76
C PRO A 286 -6.35 18.90 19.19
N PRO A 287 -7.35 19.23 20.06
CA PRO A 287 -8.67 19.75 19.68
C PRO A 287 -8.59 20.93 18.72
N PRO A 288 -9.61 21.15 17.87
CA PRO A 288 -9.44 21.80 16.58
C PRO A 288 -8.97 23.25 16.74
N ARG A 289 -7.88 23.59 16.06
CA ARG A 289 -7.69 24.95 15.55
C ARG A 289 -8.67 25.10 14.39
N LEU A 290 -9.69 25.95 14.58
CA LEU A 290 -10.67 26.42 13.60
C LEU A 290 -10.99 25.44 12.47
N ILE A 291 -12.05 24.64 12.64
CA ILE A 291 -12.68 23.91 11.54
C ILE A 291 -13.07 24.94 10.48
N PHE A 292 -12.38 24.99 9.35
CA PHE A 292 -12.89 25.72 8.21
C PHE A 292 -14.20 25.04 7.81
N ALA A 293 -15.28 25.81 7.67
CA ALA A 293 -16.61 25.31 7.32
C ALA A 293 -16.67 24.53 5.98
N GLY A 294 -15.55 24.44 5.25
CA GLY A 294 -15.36 23.62 4.06
C GLY A 294 -14.71 22.24 4.29
N GLY A 295 -14.39 21.84 5.53
CA GLY A 295 -13.83 20.51 5.83
C GLY A 295 -12.39 20.26 5.38
N ALA A 296 -11.70 21.27 4.83
CA ALA A 296 -10.27 21.22 4.54
C ALA A 296 -9.49 21.64 5.79
N ASN A 297 -8.90 20.67 6.49
CA ASN A 297 -7.82 20.92 7.42
C ASN A 297 -6.55 20.50 6.69
N ASP A 298 -5.48 21.31 6.69
CA ASP A 298 -4.18 20.96 6.09
C ASP A 298 -3.47 19.74 6.77
N HIS A 299 -4.23 18.96 7.52
CA HIS A 299 -3.85 17.75 8.23
C HIS A 299 -4.55 16.55 7.59
N TYR A 300 -4.14 16.20 6.39
CA TYR A 300 -4.80 15.17 5.62
C TYR A 300 -4.36 13.78 6.09
N ILE A 301 -5.31 12.86 6.20
CA ILE A 301 -4.98 11.44 6.38
C ILE A 301 -4.36 10.96 5.06
N ARG A 302 -3.25 10.23 5.13
CA ARG A 302 -2.51 9.74 3.95
C ARG A 302 -2.70 8.26 3.70
N GLY A 303 -2.78 7.47 4.76
CA GLY A 303 -2.84 6.02 4.69
C GLY A 303 -3.55 5.44 5.90
N ILE A 304 -4.12 4.27 5.69
CA ILE A 304 -4.72 3.43 6.71
C ILE A 304 -4.27 2.00 6.47
N SER A 305 -4.15 1.21 7.53
CA SER A 305 -3.99 -0.23 7.38
C SER A 305 -4.64 -1.02 8.51
N PHE A 306 -5.31 -2.13 8.20
CA PHE A 306 -5.84 -3.07 9.18
C PHE A 306 -4.76 -4.04 9.67
N SER A 307 -4.82 -4.35 10.96
CA SER A 307 -4.12 -5.48 11.56
C SER A 307 -4.65 -6.81 11.01
N CYS A 308 -3.82 -7.85 11.07
CA CYS A 308 -4.18 -9.17 10.52
C CYS A 308 -5.30 -9.88 11.28
N ASP A 309 -5.57 -9.51 12.53
CA ASP A 309 -6.69 -10.03 13.32
C ASP A 309 -7.99 -9.23 13.11
N GLY A 310 -7.91 -8.08 12.44
CA GLY A 310 -9.04 -7.20 12.17
C GLY A 310 -9.51 -6.38 13.37
N LEU A 311 -8.81 -6.42 14.51
CA LEU A 311 -9.22 -5.71 15.73
C LEU A 311 -8.67 -4.29 15.79
N GLN A 312 -7.52 -4.06 15.14
CA GLN A 312 -6.84 -2.78 15.13
C GLN A 312 -6.76 -2.18 13.72
N LEU A 313 -6.78 -0.86 13.66
CA LEU A 313 -6.51 -0.07 12.47
C LEU A 313 -5.38 0.91 12.79
N CYS A 314 -4.43 1.09 11.89
CA CYS A 314 -3.44 2.16 11.98
C CYS A 314 -3.70 3.20 10.90
N SER A 315 -3.31 4.44 11.18
CA SER A 315 -3.54 5.57 10.30
C SER A 315 -2.43 6.59 10.42
N VAL A 316 -2.04 7.20 9.31
CA VAL A 316 -1.04 8.27 9.26
C VAL A 316 -1.68 9.56 8.72
N CYS A 317 -1.32 10.68 9.34
CA CYS A 317 -1.84 12.00 9.03
C CYS A 317 -0.69 13.01 8.93
N ASP A 318 -0.87 14.07 8.14
CA ASP A 318 0.09 15.18 8.03
C ASP A 318 0.30 15.94 9.35
N ASP A 319 -0.51 15.66 10.39
CA ASP A 319 -0.28 16.16 11.75
C ASP A 319 0.97 15.58 12.44
N SER A 320 1.76 14.77 11.72
CA SER A 320 2.99 14.12 12.17
C SER A 320 2.80 13.03 13.22
N TYR A 321 1.59 12.45 13.30
CA TYR A 321 1.29 11.33 14.17
C TYR A 321 0.77 10.10 13.41
N LEU A 322 1.35 8.95 13.74
CA LEU A 322 0.76 7.64 13.54
C LEU A 322 -0.20 7.37 14.71
N ARG A 323 -1.40 6.91 14.41
CA ARG A 323 -2.38 6.47 15.40
C ARG A 323 -2.73 5.01 15.17
N VAL A 324 -2.89 4.28 16.27
CA VAL A 324 -3.46 2.93 16.28
C VAL A 324 -4.78 2.99 17.03
N TRP A 325 -5.82 2.49 16.40
CA TRP A 325 -7.19 2.45 16.89
C TRP A 325 -7.58 1.01 17.19
N HIS A 326 -8.31 0.80 18.28
CA HIS A 326 -9.01 -0.46 18.51
C HIS A 326 -10.47 -0.30 18.08
N LEU A 327 -11.01 -1.26 17.33
CA LEU A 327 -12.36 -1.13 16.79
C LEU A 327 -13.46 -1.25 17.87
N ASP A 328 -13.19 -1.96 18.97
CA ASP A 328 -14.13 -2.08 20.09
C ASP A 328 -14.13 -0.87 21.04
N ASP A 329 -13.02 -0.12 21.11
CA ASP A 329 -12.89 0.97 22.07
C ASP A 329 -13.58 2.26 21.62
N VAL A 330 -13.78 3.19 22.54
CA VAL A 330 -14.29 4.53 22.25
C VAL A 330 -13.31 5.26 21.33
N THR A 331 -13.82 6.25 20.58
CA THR A 331 -13.27 7.06 19.47
C THR A 331 -11.83 7.56 19.54
N ASP A 332 -11.06 7.26 20.58
CA ASP A 332 -9.67 7.66 20.78
C ASP A 332 -8.69 6.56 20.34
N PRO A 333 -7.48 6.92 19.91
CA PRO A 333 -6.46 5.95 19.56
C PRO A 333 -5.86 5.31 20.83
N ILE A 334 -5.62 3.99 20.78
CA ILE A 334 -4.94 3.25 21.85
C ILE A 334 -3.45 3.57 21.94
N CYS A 335 -2.85 4.00 20.82
CA CYS A 335 -1.44 4.36 20.74
C CYS A 335 -1.24 5.48 19.72
N VAL A 336 -0.33 6.39 20.06
CA VAL A 336 0.08 7.49 19.18
C VAL A 336 1.61 7.53 19.16
N ALA A 337 2.19 7.53 17.96
CA ALA A 337 3.62 7.68 17.75
C ALA A 337 3.89 8.88 16.85
N GLN A 338 4.94 9.64 17.13
CA GLN A 338 5.32 10.77 16.30
C GLN A 338 6.15 10.30 15.11
N HIS A 339 5.74 10.67 13.89
CA HIS A 339 6.48 10.41 12.66
C HIS A 339 6.30 11.59 11.71
N ASN A 340 7.38 12.29 11.40
CA ASN A 340 7.34 13.47 10.55
C ASN A 340 7.08 13.06 9.10
N ASN A 341 6.11 13.72 8.45
CA ASN A 341 5.80 13.56 7.02
C ASN A 341 5.51 12.11 6.58
N ALA A 342 4.76 11.35 7.39
CA ALA A 342 4.35 9.99 7.05
C ALA A 342 3.37 9.98 5.86
N LEU A 343 3.73 9.28 4.79
CA LEU A 343 2.94 9.22 3.55
C LEU A 343 2.15 7.91 3.42
N CYS A 344 2.62 6.84 4.03
CA CYS A 344 1.93 5.55 4.00
C CYS A 344 2.20 4.74 5.28
N CYS A 345 1.32 3.79 5.56
CA CYS A 345 1.50 2.83 6.64
C CYS A 345 0.97 1.46 6.22
N ALA A 346 1.58 0.39 6.77
CA ALA A 346 1.10 -0.97 6.55
C ALA A 346 1.40 -1.83 7.78
N PHE A 347 0.42 -2.63 8.22
CA PHE A 347 0.68 -3.69 9.17
C PHE A 347 1.46 -4.83 8.52
N SER A 348 2.33 -5.47 9.29
CA SER A 348 2.95 -6.72 8.88
C SER A 348 1.92 -7.85 8.85
N PRO A 349 2.09 -8.90 8.02
CA PRO A 349 1.11 -9.98 7.89
C PRO A 349 0.88 -10.78 9.19
N ASN A 350 1.82 -10.70 10.13
CA ASN A 350 1.71 -11.29 11.46
C ASN A 350 1.15 -10.33 12.53
N GLY A 351 0.80 -9.09 12.17
CA GLY A 351 0.21 -8.09 13.06
C GLY A 351 1.14 -7.47 14.12
N HIS A 352 2.38 -7.94 14.22
CA HIS A 352 3.29 -7.50 15.30
C HIS A 352 4.04 -6.20 15.03
N ARG A 353 4.02 -5.70 13.79
CA ARG A 353 4.77 -4.51 13.38
C ARG A 353 3.94 -3.64 12.46
N ILE A 354 4.24 -2.35 12.49
CA ILE A 354 3.71 -1.34 11.59
C ILE A 354 4.91 -0.74 10.86
N SER A 355 4.89 -0.75 9.53
CA SER A 355 5.81 0.02 8.72
C SER A 355 5.19 1.39 8.41
N VAL A 356 6.00 2.43 8.48
CA VAL A 356 5.63 3.81 8.11
C VAL A 356 6.66 4.33 7.13
N GLY A 357 6.18 4.97 6.06
CA GLY A 357 7.00 5.53 4.97
C GLY A 357 7.07 7.04 5.02
#